data_AF-A0A0N9N7L5-F1
#
_entry.id   AF-A0A0N9N7L5-F1
#
_cell.length_a   1.000
_cell.length_b   1.000
_cell.length_c   1.000
_cell.angle_alpha   90.00
_cell.angle_beta   90.00
_cell.angle_gamma   90.00
#
_symmetry.space_group_name_H-M   'P 1'
#
loop_
_entity.id
_entity.type
_entity.pdbx_description
1 polymer ?
#
loop_
_entity_poly.entity_id
_entity_poly.type
_entity_poly.pdbx_seq_one_letter_code
_entity_poly.pdbx_strand_id
1 'polypeptide(L)'
;MEIDILEQEDNSMLHRTDVTFEVVHEDASPSRLSVRDSLAAKLDKDSEEVVVHRLDTKFGMRKTVGYAKVYESAADATEVEQDYILERNKIAADGEGEPEETAE
;
A
#
# COMPACT_ATOMS: atom_id res chain seq x y z
N MET A 1 15.09 -4.41 -8.93
CA MET A 1 14.48 -4.74 -7.62
C MET A 1 13.58 -5.93 -7.83
N GLU A 2 13.59 -6.86 -6.89
CA GLU A 2 12.71 -8.03 -6.92
C GLU A 2 11.78 -7.94 -5.71
N ILE A 3 10.47 -8.11 -5.93
CA ILE A 3 9.48 -8.16 -4.86
C ILE A 3 9.02 -9.61 -4.75
N ASP A 4 9.05 -10.14 -3.54
CA ASP A 4 8.50 -11.43 -3.16
C ASP A 4 7.30 -11.22 -2.23
N ILE A 5 6.21 -11.92 -2.50
CA ILE A 5 5.03 -11.86 -1.64
C ILE A 5 5.16 -13.02 -0.66
N LEU A 6 5.24 -12.69 0.64
CA LEU A 6 5.38 -13.66 1.70
C LEU A 6 4.02 -14.18 2.17
N GLU A 7 3.05 -13.27 2.30
CA GLU A 7 1.72 -13.57 2.81
C GLU A 7 0.68 -12.64 2.17
N GLN A 8 -0.50 -13.19 1.91
CA GLN A 8 -1.68 -12.47 1.43
C GLN A 8 -2.87 -12.92 2.26
N GLU A 9 -3.54 -11.97 2.89
CA GLU A 9 -4.75 -12.19 3.66
C GLU A 9 -5.88 -11.36 3.06
N ASP A 10 -6.87 -12.02 2.48
CA ASP A 10 -8.04 -11.37 1.91
C ASP A 10 -9.06 -11.02 3.00
N ASN A 11 -9.38 -9.73 3.12
CA ASN A 11 -10.35 -9.21 4.08
C ASN A 11 -11.58 -8.66 3.35
N SER A 12 -12.52 -9.56 3.07
CA SER A 12 -13.74 -9.26 2.31
C SER A 12 -14.68 -8.26 3.02
N MET A 13 -14.55 -8.07 4.34
CA MET A 13 -15.36 -7.11 5.09
C MET A 13 -14.94 -5.65 4.84
N LEU A 14 -13.68 -5.45 4.42
CA LEU A 14 -13.09 -4.13 4.24
C LEU A 14 -12.63 -3.90 2.79
N HIS A 15 -13.06 -4.75 1.86
CA HIS A 15 -12.70 -4.66 0.43
C HIS A 15 -11.19 -4.49 0.22
N ARG A 16 -10.41 -5.20 1.04
CA ARG A 16 -8.96 -5.07 1.15
C ARG A 16 -8.28 -6.44 1.20
N THR A 17 -7.14 -6.55 0.54
CA THR A 17 -6.17 -7.62 0.73
C THR A 17 -4.94 -7.07 1.45
N ASP A 18 -4.61 -7.67 2.59
CA ASP A 18 -3.46 -7.35 3.40
C ASP A 18 -2.26 -8.17 2.90
N VAL A 19 -1.21 -7.49 2.43
CA VAL A 19 -0.07 -8.11 1.74
C VAL A 19 1.22 -7.83 2.49
N THR A 20 1.88 -8.89 2.94
CA THR A 20 3.23 -8.83 3.48
C THR A 20 4.22 -9.24 2.39
N PHE A 21 5.19 -8.38 2.10
CA PHE A 21 6.13 -8.58 1.01
C PHE A 21 7.58 -8.29 1.44
N GLU A 22 8.53 -8.93 0.76
CA GLU A 22 9.96 -8.65 0.87
C GLU A 22 10.44 -8.05 -0.46
N VAL A 23 11.31 -7.04 -0.39
CA VAL A 23 11.95 -6.41 -1.54
C VAL A 23 13.45 -6.60 -1.43
N VAL A 24 14.03 -7.24 -2.44
CA VAL A 24 15.49 -7.37 -2.59
C VAL A 24 15.98 -6.31 -3.57
N HIS A 25 16.96 -5.50 -3.13
CA HIS A 25 17.49 -4.37 -3.90
C HIS A 25 19.02 -4.38 -3.93
N GLU A 26 19.64 -4.21 -5.10
CA GLU A 26 21.10 -4.34 -5.26
C GLU A 26 21.87 -3.09 -4.78
N ASP A 27 21.27 -1.91 -4.89
CA ASP A 27 21.96 -0.63 -4.62
C ASP A 27 21.28 0.17 -3.51
N ALA A 28 20.43 1.12 -3.88
CA ALA A 28 19.77 2.01 -2.93
C ALA A 28 18.54 1.36 -2.31
N SER A 29 18.22 1.74 -1.06
CA SER A 29 16.94 1.42 -0.46
C SER A 29 15.81 1.95 -1.36
N PRO A 30 14.83 1.10 -1.71
CA PRO A 30 13.81 1.49 -2.66
C PRO A 30 12.91 2.58 -2.08
N SER A 31 12.48 3.51 -2.93
CA SER A 31 11.50 4.52 -2.52
C SER A 31 10.12 3.89 -2.35
N ARG A 32 9.31 4.42 -1.43
CA ARG A 32 7.95 3.92 -1.19
C ARG A 32 7.10 3.86 -2.46
N LEU A 33 7.18 4.90 -3.30
CA LEU A 33 6.45 4.98 -4.56
C LEU A 33 6.89 3.90 -5.55
N SER A 34 8.20 3.67 -5.68
CA SER A 34 8.71 2.61 -6.55
C SER A 34 8.25 1.22 -6.09
N VAL A 35 8.20 0.99 -4.77
CA VAL A 35 7.68 -0.25 -4.18
C VAL A 35 6.20 -0.42 -4.48
N ARG A 36 5.41 0.64 -4.28
CA ARG A 36 3.97 0.66 -4.57
C ARG A 36 3.69 0.30 -6.03
N ASP A 37 4.33 1.00 -6.97
CA ASP A 37 4.09 0.80 -8.41
C ASP A 37 4.46 -0.62 -8.85
N SER A 38 5.55 -1.16 -8.29
CA SER A 38 5.99 -2.52 -8.59
C SER A 38 5.09 -3.59 -7.95
N LEU A 39 4.55 -3.32 -6.76
CA LEU A 39 3.60 -4.21 -6.10
C LEU A 39 2.25 -4.20 -6.83
N ALA A 40 1.78 -3.02 -7.25
CA ALA A 40 0.58 -2.85 -8.06
C ALA A 40 0.69 -3.63 -9.39
N ALA A 41 1.80 -3.48 -10.10
CA ALA A 41 2.06 -4.24 -11.33
C ALA A 41 2.12 -5.77 -11.10
N LYS A 42 2.59 -6.22 -9.93
CA LYS A 42 2.66 -7.65 -9.60
C LYS A 42 1.30 -8.26 -9.25
N LEU A 43 0.39 -7.44 -8.72
CA LEU A 43 -0.95 -7.84 -8.30
C LEU A 43 -2.02 -7.51 -9.35
N ASP A 44 -1.63 -7.02 -10.53
CA ASP A 44 -2.53 -6.54 -11.58
C ASP A 44 -3.54 -5.49 -11.05
N LYS A 45 -3.02 -4.53 -10.28
CA LYS A 45 -3.77 -3.43 -9.64
C LYS A 45 -3.21 -2.08 -10.03
N ASP A 46 -4.00 -1.04 -9.81
CA ASP A 46 -3.56 0.34 -10.01
C ASP A 46 -2.75 0.86 -8.82
N SER A 47 -1.84 1.80 -9.09
CA SER A 47 -0.98 2.36 -8.05
C SER A 47 -1.75 3.17 -7.00
N GLU A 48 -2.97 3.58 -7.31
CA GLU A 48 -3.89 4.32 -6.42
C GLU A 48 -4.65 3.39 -5.47
N GLU A 49 -4.73 2.09 -5.79
CA GLU A 49 -5.39 1.06 -4.99
C GLU A 49 -4.44 0.43 -3.96
N VAL A 50 -3.13 0.70 -4.09
CA VAL A 50 -2.08 0.11 -3.24
C VAL A 50 -1.56 1.14 -2.24
N VAL A 51 -1.83 0.89 -0.97
CA VAL A 51 -1.37 1.71 0.14
C VAL A 51 -0.23 0.99 0.87
N VAL A 52 1.00 1.50 0.72
CA VAL A 52 2.10 1.00 1.52
C VAL A 52 1.98 1.59 2.93
N HIS A 53 1.89 0.74 3.95
CA HIS A 53 1.75 1.19 5.33
C HIS A 53 3.13 1.28 5.99
N ARG A 54 3.92 0.20 5.96
CA ARG A 54 5.24 0.14 6.58
C ARG A 54 6.29 -0.40 5.60
N LEU A 55 7.48 0.16 5.67
CA LEU A 55 8.70 -0.36 5.02
C LEU A 55 9.80 -0.38 6.07
N ASP A 56 10.35 -1.55 6.33
CA ASP A 56 11.45 -1.78 7.27
C ASP A 56 12.63 -2.34 6.48
N THR A 57 13.56 -1.46 6.12
CA THR A 57 14.82 -1.88 5.49
C THR A 57 15.77 -2.36 6.58
N LYS A 58 16.20 -3.61 6.48
CA LYS A 58 17.12 -4.18 7.45
C LYS A 58 18.52 -3.62 7.25
N PHE A 59 19.05 -2.95 8.29
CA PHE A 59 20.37 -2.33 8.23
C PHE A 59 21.47 -3.34 7.85
N GLY A 60 22.34 -2.95 6.91
CA GLY A 60 23.42 -3.81 6.40
C GLY A 60 22.94 -4.94 5.48
N MET A 61 21.63 -5.08 5.27
CA MET A 61 21.05 -6.03 4.32
C MET A 61 20.37 -5.30 3.17
N ARG A 62 20.47 -5.90 1.99
CA ARG A 62 19.82 -5.47 0.75
C ARG A 62 18.35 -5.90 0.67
N LYS A 63 17.70 -5.97 1.84
CA LYS A 63 16.37 -6.53 2.03
C LYS A 63 15.50 -5.56 2.80
N THR A 64 14.30 -5.32 2.27
CA THR A 64 13.28 -4.49 2.88
C THR A 64 12.01 -5.31 3.04
N VAL A 65 11.51 -5.43 4.27
CA VAL A 65 10.23 -6.08 4.54
C VAL A 65 9.17 -4.99 4.65
N GLY A 66 8.10 -5.16 3.89
CA GLY A 66 7.02 -4.20 3.80
C GLY A 66 5.67 -4.82 4.08
N TYR A 67 4.75 -3.97 4.50
CA TYR A 67 3.34 -4.30 4.65
C TYR A 67 2.52 -3.26 3.89
N ALA A 68 1.68 -3.76 2.98
CA ALA A 68 0.79 -2.97 2.15
C ALA A 68 -0.63 -3.48 2.27
N LYS A 69 -1.55 -2.55 2.03
CA LYS A 69 -2.98 -2.75 1.97
C LYS A 69 -3.39 -2.50 0.53
N VAL A 70 -4.01 -3.49 -0.09
CA VAL A 70 -4.44 -3.42 -1.49
C VAL A 70 -5.96 -3.38 -1.48
N TYR A 71 -6.54 -2.31 -1.99
CA TYR A 71 -7.98 -2.11 -2.03
C TYR A 71 -8.56 -2.58 -3.37
N GLU A 72 -9.87 -2.78 -3.39
CA GLU A 72 -10.60 -3.07 -4.64
C GLU A 72 -10.72 -1.84 -5.54
N SER A 73 -10.76 -0.63 -4.97
CA SER A 73 -10.73 0.63 -5.70
C SER A 73 -9.98 1.74 -4.95
N ALA A 74 -9.61 2.82 -5.66
CA ALA A 74 -8.97 3.99 -5.06
C ALA A 74 -9.92 4.80 -4.14
N ALA A 75 -11.23 4.69 -4.35
CA ALA A 75 -12.23 5.32 -3.47
C ALA A 75 -12.20 4.68 -2.09
N ASP A 76 -12.21 3.35 -2.01
CA ASP A 76 -12.13 2.61 -0.74
C ASP A 76 -10.85 2.97 0.04
N ALA A 77 -9.73 3.14 -0.66
CA ALA A 77 -8.48 3.56 -0.04
C ALA A 77 -8.58 4.96 0.59
N THR A 78 -9.27 5.89 -0.09
CA THR A 78 -9.43 7.29 0.35
C THR A 78 -10.43 7.43 1.49
N GLU A 79 -11.49 6.63 1.50
CA GLU A 79 -12.52 6.64 2.55
C GLU A 79 -12.04 6.00 3.86
N VAL A 80 -11.18 4.97 3.77
CA VAL A 80 -10.75 4.19 4.94
C VAL A 80 -9.44 4.70 5.55
N GLU A 81 -8.50 5.18 4.74
CA GLU A 81 -7.18 5.61 5.23
C GLU A 81 -7.17 7.09 5.66
N GLN A 82 -6.21 7.41 6.53
CA GLN A 82 -6.04 8.76 7.05
C GLN A 82 -5.27 9.63 6.04
N ASP A 83 -5.52 10.95 6.02
CA ASP A 83 -4.91 11.90 5.07
C ASP A 83 -3.37 11.76 5.01
N TYR A 84 -2.72 11.62 6.17
CA TYR A 84 -1.26 11.51 6.24
C TYR A 84 -0.70 10.22 5.61
N ILE A 85 -1.52 9.16 5.48
CA ILE A 85 -1.15 7.92 4.79
C ILE A 85 -1.31 8.10 3.28
N LEU A 86 -2.38 8.76 2.84
CA LEU A 86 -2.66 9.08 1.44
C LEU A 86 -1.57 10.00 0.86
N GLU A 87 -1.21 11.06 1.59
CA GLU A 87 -0.13 11.99 1.20
C GLU A 87 1.22 11.27 1.05
N ARG A 88 1.55 10.35 1.96
CA ARG A 88 2.81 9.57 1.90
C ARG A 88 2.85 8.59 0.74
N ASN A 89 1.70 8.12 0.30
CA ASN A 89 1.57 7.25 -0.85
C ASN A 89 1.28 8.04 -2.14
N LYS A 90 1.21 9.38 -2.08
CA LYS A 90 0.81 10.26 -3.20
C LYS A 90 -0.48 9.79 -3.89
N ILE A 91 -1.42 9.32 -3.10
CA ILE A 91 -2.77 9.03 -3.55
C ILE A 91 -3.50 10.36 -3.36
N ALA A 92 -3.83 11.04 -4.46
CA ALA A 92 -4.56 12.28 -4.39
C ALA A 92 -6.00 11.96 -4.00
N ALA A 93 -6.45 12.50 -2.87
CA ALA A 93 -7.87 12.52 -2.52
C ALA A 93 -8.59 13.52 -3.44
N ASP A 94 -8.69 13.23 -4.73
CA ASP A 94 -9.65 13.88 -5.62
C ASP A 94 -10.89 12.99 -5.64
N GLY A 95 -11.66 13.09 -4.55
CA GLY A 95 -12.87 12.32 -4.34
C GLY A 95 -13.62 12.84 -3.12
N GLU A 96 -14.47 13.84 -3.35
CA GLU A 96 -15.57 14.21 -2.45
C GLU A 96 -16.30 12.94 -1.97
N GLY A 97 -16.14 12.62 -0.69
CA GLY A 97 -16.94 11.65 0.05
C GLY A 97 -17.26 12.26 1.40
N GLU A 98 -18.46 12.82 1.53
CA GLU A 98 -19.00 13.39 2.75
C GLU A 98 -18.80 12.45 3.95
N PRO A 99 -18.41 12.96 5.13
CA PRO A 99 -18.40 12.17 6.35
C PRO A 99 -19.86 11.83 6.72
N GLU A 100 -20.25 10.56 6.69
CA GLU A 100 -21.43 10.12 7.44
C GLU A 100 -21.09 10.18 8.94
N GLU A 101 -21.36 11.34 9.54
CA GLU A 101 -21.72 11.46 10.94
C GLU A 101 -22.81 10.44 11.26
N THR A 102 -22.45 9.37 11.95
CA THR A 102 -23.43 8.62 12.74
C THR A 102 -23.48 9.25 14.13
N ALA A 103 -24.49 10.09 14.30
CA ALA A 103 -24.91 10.68 15.56
C ALA A 103 -25.41 9.60 16.54
N GLU A 104 -24.99 9.72 17.81
CA GLU A 104 -25.82 9.39 18.98
C GLU A 104 -25.70 10.50 20.03
#